data_AF-A0A846Q399-F1
#
_entry.id   AF-A0A846Q399-F1
#
_cell.length_a   1.000
_cell.length_b   1.000
_cell.length_c   1.000
_cell.angle_alpha   90.00
_cell.angle_beta   90.00
_cell.angle_gamma   90.00
#
_symmetry.space_group_name_H-M   'P 1'
#
loop_
_entity.id
_entity.type
_entity.pdbx_description
1 polymer ?
#
loop_
_entity_poly.entity_id
_entity_poly.type
_entity_poly.pdbx_seq_one_letter_code
_entity_poly.pdbx_strand_id
1 'polypeptide(L)' 'MRSAKIGIADTTFARVNMAKFAMNVLRQYGNVKIIRYTVPGIKDLPVAAKKLFEEKNCDALMVFGMPGPHP' A
#
# COMPACT_ATOMS: atom_id res chain seq x y z
N MET A 1 5.49 23.86 1.20
CA MET A 1 4.72 22.72 1.76
C MET A 1 5.30 21.42 1.24
N ARG A 2 5.58 20.45 2.11
CA ARG A 2 6.00 19.11 1.70
C ARG A 2 4.80 18.37 1.10
N SER A 3 4.97 17.78 -0.09
CA SER A 3 3.98 16.89 -0.71
C SER A 3 3.81 15.65 0.16
N ALA A 4 2.56 15.28 0.47
CA ALA A 4 2.24 14.11 1.29
C ALA A 4 2.73 12.83 0.60
N LYS A 5 3.43 11.98 1.35
CA LYS A 5 3.98 10.71 0.90
C LYS A 5 3.10 9.57 1.41
N ILE A 6 2.40 8.90 0.50
CA ILE A 6 1.51 7.79 0.80
C ILE A 6 2.22 6.47 0.47
N GLY A 7 2.32 5.59 1.46
CA GLY A 7 2.79 4.22 1.28
C GLY A 7 1.64 3.29 0.90
N ILE A 8 1.85 2.41 -0.08
CA ILE A 8 0.89 1.37 -0.47
C ILE A 8 1.58 0.02 -0.33
N ALA A 9 1.05 -0.84 0.53
CA ALA A 9 1.44 -2.24 0.60
C ALA A 9 0.33 -3.13 0.03
N ASP A 10 0.67 -4.06 -0.85
CA ASP A 10 -0.31 -5.03 -1.38
C ASP A 10 0.30 -6.43 -1.52
N THR A 11 -0.56 -7.43 -1.76
CA THR A 11 -0.14 -8.84 -1.78
C THR A 11 -0.23 -9.45 -3.17
N THR A 12 0.70 -10.33 -3.55
CA THR A 12 0.55 -11.17 -4.75
C THR A 12 -0.55 -12.24 -4.57
N PHE A 13 -0.88 -12.62 -3.33
CA PHE A 13 -2.02 -13.51 -3.03
C PHE A 13 -3.39 -12.92 -3.41
N ALA A 14 -3.51 -11.58 -3.44
CA ALA A 14 -4.78 -10.94 -3.75
C ALA A 14 -5.17 -11.17 -5.22
N ARG A 15 -6.42 -11.59 -5.45
CA ARG A 15 -6.97 -11.82 -6.80
C ARG A 15 -7.35 -10.52 -7.52
N VAL A 16 -7.36 -9.39 -6.79
CA VAL A 16 -7.71 -8.08 -7.32
C VAL A 16 -6.60 -7.09 -7.00
N ASN A 17 -6.13 -6.37 -8.01
CA ASN A 17 -5.14 -5.30 -7.85
C ASN A 17 -5.80 -4.02 -7.31
N MET A 18 -6.11 -4.01 -6.02
CA MET A 18 -6.72 -2.87 -5.31
C MET A 18 -5.81 -1.64 -5.30
N ALA A 19 -4.49 -1.83 -5.25
CA ALA A 19 -3.50 -0.76 -5.28
C ALA A 19 -3.63 0.11 -6.54
N LYS A 20 -3.91 -0.48 -7.71
CA LYS A 20 -4.11 0.28 -8.96
C LYS A 20 -5.25 1.28 -8.85
N PHE A 21 -6.39 0.87 -8.30
CA PHE A 21 -7.56 1.75 -8.13
C PHE A 21 -7.24 2.88 -7.15
N ALA A 22 -6.66 2.55 -6.00
CA ALA A 22 -6.28 3.55 -5.00
C ALA A 22 -5.30 4.60 -5.55
N MET A 23 -4.25 4.16 -6.27
CA MET A 23 -3.29 5.07 -6.90
C MET A 23 -3.93 6.00 -7.94
N ASN A 24 -4.89 5.49 -8.72
CA ASN A 24 -5.59 6.31 -9.71
C ASN A 24 -6.42 7.40 -9.04
N VAL A 25 -7.12 7.09 -7.95
CA VAL A 25 -7.88 8.06 -7.17
C VAL A 25 -6.95 9.07 -6.51
N LEU A 26 -5.90 8.62 -5.83
CA LEU A 26 -4.94 9.50 -5.13
C LEU A 26 -4.30 10.54 -6.06
N ARG A 27 -3.99 10.16 -7.30
CA ARG A 27 -3.42 11.06 -8.30
C ARG A 27 -4.36 12.18 -8.74
N GLN A 28 -5.67 12.04 -8.54
CA GLN A 28 -6.66 13.08 -8.88
C GLN A 28 -6.72 14.21 -7.84
N TYR A 29 -6.35 13.93 -6.59
CA TYR A 29 -6.45 14.89 -5.48
C TYR A 29 -5.20 15.78 -5.29
N GLY A 30 -4.22 15.70 -6.20
CA GLY A 30 -3.10 16.62 -6.26
C GLY A 30 -1.72 15.95 -6.17
N ASN A 31 -0.72 16.74 -5.80
CA ASN A 31 0.68 16.33 -5.80
C ASN A 31 0.99 15.47 -4.57
N VAL A 32 0.71 14.16 -4.66
CA VAL A 32 1.07 13.15 -3.66
C VAL A 32 2.18 12.24 -4.17
N LYS A 33 3.18 11.95 -3.32
CA LYS A 33 4.22 10.97 -3.63
C LYS A 33 3.74 9.59 -3.21
N ILE A 34 3.71 8.64 -4.14
CA ILE A 34 3.27 7.27 -3.85
C ILE A 34 4.48 6.33 -3.84
N ILE A 35 4.63 5.56 -2.77
CA ILE A 35 5.61 4.48 -2.67
C ILE A 35 4.86 3.15 -2.53
N ARG A 36 5.05 2.24 -3.48
CA ARG A 36 4.40 0.92 -3.45
C ARG A 36 5.40 -0.18 -3.08
N TYR A 37 4.95 -1.14 -2.25
CA TYR A 37 5.72 -2.31 -1.87
C TYR A 37 4.82 -3.56 -1.82
N THR A 38 5.07 -4.50 -2.74
CA THR A 38 4.28 -5.74 -2.84
C THR A 38 4.95 -6.87 -2.06
N VAL A 39 4.17 -7.64 -1.29
CA VAL A 39 4.63 -8.82 -0.55
C VAL A 39 3.84 -10.08 -0.94
N PRO A 40 4.29 -11.29 -0.56
CA PRO A 40 3.57 -12.52 -0.94
C PRO A 40 2.13 -12.60 -0.39
N GLY A 41 1.92 -12.39 0.91
CA GLY A 41 0.63 -12.60 1.54
C GLY A 41 0.30 -11.63 2.68
N ILE A 42 -0.88 -11.82 3.26
CA ILE A 42 -1.43 -10.92 4.29
C ILE A 42 -0.56 -10.85 5.55
N LYS A 43 0.13 -11.95 5.89
CA LYS A 43 1.01 -12.03 7.07
C LYS A 43 2.31 -11.24 6.93
N ASP A 44 2.68 -10.88 5.69
CA ASP A 44 3.86 -10.07 5.41
C ASP A 44 3.57 -8.57 5.46
N LEU A 45 2.29 -8.18 5.39
CA LEU A 45 1.84 -6.78 5.38
C LEU A 45 2.24 -5.97 6.62
N PRO A 46 2.27 -6.52 7.86
CA PRO A 46 2.74 -5.75 9.02
C PRO A 46 4.18 -5.25 8.88
N VAL A 47 5.08 -6.11 8.39
CA VAL A 47 6.50 -5.73 8.18
C VAL A 47 6.62 -4.78 6.98
N ALA A 48 5.85 -5.01 5.90
CA ALA A 48 5.78 -4.08 4.78
C ALA A 48 5.34 -2.67 5.22
N ALA A 49 4.28 -2.58 6.04
CA ALA A 49 3.77 -1.32 6.58
C ALA A 49 4.82 -0.64 7.46
N LYS A 50 5.47 -1.39 8.36
CA LYS A 50 6.56 -0.87 9.20
C LYS A 50 7.71 -0.29 8.37
N LYS A 51 8.16 -1.00 7.33
CA LYS A 51 9.19 -0.52 6.40
C LYS A 51 8.78 0.76 5.66
N LEU A 52 7.53 0.83 5.18
CA LEU A 52 7.03 2.02 4.50
C LEU A 52 6.95 3.23 5.45
N PHE A 53 6.53 3.01 6.69
CA PHE A 53 6.46 4.07 7.70
C PHE A 53 7.85 4.54 8.13
N GLU A 54 8.68 3.64 8.66
CA GLU A 54 9.95 3.97 9.30
C GLU A 54 11.07 4.23 8.28
N GLU A 55 11.28 3.33 7.31
CA GLU A 55 12.41 3.44 6.38
C GLU A 55 12.11 4.38 5.21
N LYS A 56 10.86 4.38 4.73
CA LYS A 56 10.46 5.22 3.59
C LYS A 56 9.84 6.55 4.01
N ASN A 57 9.65 6.78 5.30
CA ASN A 57 9.13 8.02 5.88
C ASN A 57 7.79 8.43 5.24
N CYS A 58 6.90 7.45 5.02
CA CYS A 58 5.55 7.73 4.51
C CYS A 58 4.71 8.37 5.62
N ASP A 59 3.91 9.38 5.24
CA ASP A 59 3.09 10.16 6.16
C ASP A 59 1.76 9.42 6.49
N ALA A 60 1.29 8.57 5.55
CA ALA A 60 0.15 7.67 5.75
C ALA A 60 0.31 6.40 4.90
N LEU A 61 -0.40 5.33 5.27
CA LEU A 61 -0.32 4.03 4.61
C LEU A 61 -1.70 3.52 4.20
N MET A 62 -1.75 2.84 3.04
CA MET A 62 -2.87 2.00 2.63
C MET A 62 -2.36 0.57 2.43
N VAL A 63 -3.01 -0.40 3.06
CA VAL A 63 -2.57 -1.79 3.11
C VAL A 63 -3.68 -2.68 2.53
N PHE A 64 -3.40 -3.38 1.44
CA PHE A 64 -4.36 -4.18 0.70
C PHE A 64 -4.04 -5.68 0.80
N GLY A 65 -4.79 -6.38 1.64
CA GLY A 65 -4.79 -7.84 1.72
C GLY A 65 -6.14 -8.40 1.30
N MET A 66 -6.15 -9.65 0.81
CA MET A 66 -7.37 -10.38 0.49
C MET A 66 -7.26 -11.76 1.13
N PRO A 67 -7.86 -12.00 2.32
CA PRO A 67 -7.94 -13.33 2.88
C PRO A 67 -8.60 -14.31 1.90
N GLY A 68 -8.06 -15.52 1.82
CA GLY A 68 -8.72 -16.60 1.07
C GLY A 68 -9.99 -17.06 1.80
N PRO A 69 -10.89 -17.76 1.12
CA PRO A 69 -11.94 -18.51 1.80
C PRO A 69 -11.29 -19.50 2.77
N HIS A 70 -11.91 -19.70 3.93
CA HIS A 70 -11.52 -20.79 4.82
C HIS A 70 -11.81 -22.13 4.11
N PRO A 71 -10.96 -23.15 4.24
CA PRO A 71 -11.29 -24.51 3.81
C PRO A 71 -12.58 -25.02 4.46
#